data_AF-A0A8B9GLJ5-F1
#
_entry.id   AF-A0A8B9GLJ5-F1
#
_cell.length_a   1.000
_cell.length_b   1.000
_cell.length_c   1.000
_cell.angle_alpha   90.00
_cell.angle_beta   90.00
_cell.angle_gamma   90.00
#
_symmetry.space_group_name_H-M   'P 1'
#
loop_
_entity.id
_entity.type
_entity.pdbx_description
1 polymer ?
#
loop_
_entity_poly.entity_id
_entity_poly.type
_entity_poly.pdbx_seq_one_letter_code
_entity_poly.pdbx_strand_id
1 'polypeptide(L)'
;VRGNHINYLKKHYMATWRHSSNSNLSVLCRFADTLEMADDMAIDIPHIWLYLAELLCPLLKEGGIPMRELFSELSKPLLPVGRAGVLLSEILHLLCKQVSHRKVGALWRESGLNWSDFLSEDEDLQSFISEQLQFTQSDSSSSPSSPSKPSLPPEELHTQLENLLLVDMATDEQIFDWVEANLDESQISSSLFLRALMTAVCKISTPSLYYSDHSPLKRLPVLHKYFNADTERQLQALYALQALIVTLDQPPNLLRMFFDCLYDEDVISEDAFYRWETSKDPAEQQGKGIALKSVTAFFTWLREAEEESEDN
;
A
#
# COMPACT_ATOMS: atom_id res chain seq x y z
N VAL A 1 -16.94 5.96 12.28
CA VAL A 1 -17.61 6.99 11.43
C VAL A 1 -17.30 6.77 9.95
N ARG A 2 -16.05 6.86 9.49
CA ARG A 2 -15.61 6.56 8.10
C ARG A 2 -16.20 5.27 7.50
N GLY A 3 -16.04 4.14 8.19
CA GLY A 3 -16.58 2.85 7.72
C GLY A 3 -18.11 2.84 7.55
N ASN A 4 -18.84 3.62 8.36
CA ASN A 4 -20.30 3.72 8.24
C ASN A 4 -20.72 4.56 7.02
N HIS A 5 -19.98 5.63 6.70
CA HIS A 5 -20.24 6.43 5.49
C HIS A 5 -19.91 5.65 4.22
N ILE A 6 -18.77 4.97 4.18
CA ILE A 6 -18.41 4.12 3.03
C ILE A 6 -19.43 2.99 2.87
N ASN A 7 -19.84 2.33 3.95
CA ASN A 7 -20.87 1.29 3.89
C ASN A 7 -22.25 1.84 3.51
N TYR A 8 -22.60 3.05 3.95
CA TYR A 8 -23.82 3.75 3.50
C TYR A 8 -23.76 4.02 1.99
N LEU A 9 -22.65 4.57 1.50
CA LEU A 9 -22.45 4.83 0.07
C LEU A 9 -22.50 3.53 -0.74
N LYS A 10 -21.83 2.46 -0.27
CA LYS A 10 -21.88 1.13 -0.87
C LYS A 10 -23.29 0.54 -0.85
N LYS A 11 -24.03 0.67 0.25
CA LYS A 11 -25.38 0.09 0.37
C LYS A 11 -26.42 0.85 -0.43
N HIS A 12 -26.32 2.18 -0.49
CA HIS A 12 -27.31 3.02 -1.14
C HIS A 12 -27.03 3.20 -2.64
N TYR A 13 -25.75 3.28 -3.03
CA TYR A 13 -25.33 3.54 -4.42
C TYR A 13 -24.62 2.35 -5.08
N MET A 14 -24.15 1.34 -4.31
CA MET A 14 -23.53 0.12 -4.86
C MET A 14 -24.30 -1.19 -4.71
N ALA A 15 -25.50 -1.22 -4.08
CA ALA A 15 -26.31 -2.45 -4.03
C ALA A 15 -26.67 -3.01 -5.42
N THR A 16 -26.61 -2.17 -6.45
CA THR A 16 -26.82 -2.51 -7.86
C THR A 16 -25.58 -3.02 -8.59
N TRP A 17 -24.38 -2.90 -8.01
CA TRP A 17 -23.11 -3.33 -8.63
C TRP A 17 -22.97 -4.85 -8.70
N ARG A 18 -23.39 -5.57 -7.65
CA ARG A 18 -23.21 -7.03 -7.55
C ARG A 18 -24.09 -7.85 -8.49
N HIS A 19 -25.05 -7.25 -9.19
CA HIS A 19 -26.09 -7.98 -9.96
C HIS A 19 -26.13 -7.59 -11.44
N SER A 20 -25.19 -6.78 -11.92
CA SER A 20 -25.17 -6.31 -13.30
C SER A 20 -24.10 -7.04 -14.12
N SER A 21 -24.51 -7.99 -14.96
CA SER A 21 -23.70 -8.47 -16.11
C SER A 21 -23.59 -7.43 -17.24
N ASN A 22 -23.97 -6.17 -17.01
CA ASN A 22 -23.88 -5.10 -18.01
C ASN A 22 -22.63 -4.26 -17.81
N SER A 23 -21.98 -3.94 -18.93
CA SER A 23 -20.74 -3.18 -19.09
C SER A 23 -20.48 -2.13 -17.99
N ASN A 24 -19.26 -2.10 -17.48
CA ASN A 24 -18.79 -1.18 -16.42
C ASN A 24 -19.15 0.30 -16.68
N LEU A 25 -19.27 0.71 -17.96
CA LEU A 25 -19.70 2.04 -18.39
C LEU A 25 -21.16 2.38 -18.01
N SER A 26 -22.07 1.41 -18.07
CA SER A 26 -23.49 1.60 -17.69
C SER A 26 -23.65 1.91 -16.20
N VAL A 27 -22.71 1.45 -15.38
CA VAL A 27 -22.70 1.68 -13.95
C VAL A 27 -22.18 3.08 -13.63
N LEU A 28 -21.17 3.57 -14.36
CA LEU A 28 -20.69 4.94 -14.25
C LEU A 28 -21.77 5.98 -14.59
N CYS A 29 -22.59 5.73 -15.62
CA CYS A 29 -23.70 6.63 -15.94
C CYS A 29 -24.72 6.78 -14.80
N ARG A 30 -24.92 5.74 -13.99
CA ARG A 30 -25.81 5.80 -12.81
C ARG A 30 -25.15 6.47 -11.61
N PHE A 31 -23.83 6.62 -11.65
CA PHE A 31 -23.05 7.31 -10.63
C PHE A 31 -22.97 8.82 -10.91
N ALA A 32 -23.28 9.28 -12.13
CA ALA A 32 -23.25 10.69 -12.53
C ALA A 32 -24.06 11.59 -11.59
N ASP A 33 -25.32 11.22 -11.29
CA ASP A 33 -26.17 12.00 -10.37
C ASP A 33 -25.53 12.16 -8.97
N THR A 34 -24.79 11.15 -8.51
CA THR A 34 -24.10 11.20 -7.21
C THR A 34 -22.88 12.12 -7.27
N LEU A 35 -22.17 12.14 -8.39
CA LEU A 35 -21.04 13.03 -8.63
C LEU A 35 -21.48 14.50 -8.73
N GLU A 36 -22.61 14.77 -9.38
CA GLU A 36 -23.17 16.12 -9.48
C GLU A 36 -23.58 16.70 -8.12
N MET A 37 -24.09 15.85 -7.22
CA MET A 37 -24.50 16.25 -5.86
C MET A 37 -23.36 16.20 -4.83
N ALA A 38 -22.16 15.79 -5.21
CA ALA A 38 -21.06 15.54 -4.26
C ALA A 38 -20.63 16.80 -3.49
N ASP A 39 -20.77 17.99 -4.09
CA ASP A 39 -20.47 19.26 -3.42
C ASP A 39 -21.46 19.59 -2.30
N ASP A 40 -22.76 19.33 -2.51
CA ASP A 40 -23.77 19.47 -1.46
C ASP A 40 -23.53 18.44 -0.35
N MET A 41 -23.14 17.22 -0.72
CA MET A 41 -22.78 16.17 0.24
C MET A 41 -21.53 16.53 1.06
N ALA A 42 -20.61 17.33 0.52
CA ALA A 42 -19.38 17.72 1.23
C ALA A 42 -19.68 18.60 2.46
N ILE A 43 -20.85 19.24 2.52
CA ILE A 43 -21.31 20.01 3.68
C ILE A 43 -21.47 19.10 4.90
N ASP A 44 -22.11 17.95 4.72
CA ASP A 44 -22.37 16.98 5.79
C ASP A 44 -21.27 15.91 5.92
N ILE A 45 -20.52 15.67 4.84
CA ILE A 45 -19.50 14.62 4.72
C ILE A 45 -18.18 15.25 4.21
N PRO A 46 -17.34 15.80 5.11
CA PRO A 46 -16.14 16.55 4.71
C PRO A 46 -15.12 15.78 3.84
N HIS A 47 -15.15 14.44 3.87
CA HIS A 47 -14.24 13.56 3.11
C HIS A 47 -14.93 12.82 1.96
N ILE A 48 -16.05 13.35 1.45
CA ILE A 48 -16.83 12.67 0.41
C ILE A 48 -16.00 12.36 -0.85
N TRP A 49 -15.13 13.26 -1.29
CA TRP A 49 -14.28 13.08 -2.47
C TRP A 49 -13.32 11.90 -2.32
N LEU A 50 -12.66 11.78 -1.16
CA LEU A 50 -11.83 10.63 -0.82
C LEU A 50 -12.66 9.33 -0.82
N TYR A 51 -13.87 9.35 -0.26
CA TYR A 51 -14.72 8.15 -0.21
C TYR A 51 -15.22 7.74 -1.60
N LEU A 52 -15.57 8.70 -2.46
CA LEU A 52 -15.91 8.45 -3.86
C LEU A 52 -14.70 7.89 -4.63
N ALA A 53 -13.51 8.42 -4.38
CA ALA A 53 -12.29 7.90 -4.98
C ALA A 53 -12.00 6.45 -4.55
N GLU A 54 -12.15 6.11 -3.26
CA GLU A 54 -11.99 4.73 -2.76
C GLU A 54 -12.95 3.73 -3.41
N LEU A 55 -14.14 4.19 -3.77
CA LEU A 55 -15.15 3.41 -4.47
C LEU A 55 -14.80 3.18 -5.94
N LEU A 56 -14.11 4.13 -6.57
CA LEU A 56 -13.78 4.12 -8.00
C LEU A 56 -12.40 3.49 -8.29
N CYS A 57 -11.43 3.58 -7.39
CA CYS A 57 -10.08 3.02 -7.58
C CYS A 57 -10.06 1.53 -8.00
N PRO A 58 -10.91 0.63 -7.46
CA PRO A 58 -10.94 -0.77 -7.90
C PRO A 58 -11.25 -0.96 -9.39
N LEU A 59 -11.89 0.02 -10.05
CA LEU A 59 -12.22 -0.04 -11.47
C LEU A 59 -11.02 0.12 -12.38
N LEU A 60 -9.89 0.60 -11.86
CA LEU A 60 -8.63 0.77 -12.58
C LEU A 60 -7.68 -0.42 -12.42
N LYS A 61 -8.08 -1.46 -11.69
CA LYS A 61 -7.30 -2.70 -11.53
C LYS A 61 -7.36 -3.55 -12.80
N GLU A 62 -6.50 -4.57 -12.86
CA GLU A 62 -6.40 -5.48 -14.01
C GLU A 62 -7.76 -6.09 -14.39
N GLY A 63 -8.10 -6.05 -15.69
CA GLY A 63 -9.42 -6.44 -16.19
C GLY A 63 -10.54 -5.40 -16.01
N GLY A 64 -10.22 -4.23 -15.44
CA GLY A 64 -11.12 -3.10 -15.24
C GLY A 64 -11.23 -2.16 -16.46
N ILE A 65 -11.64 -0.91 -16.20
CA ILE A 65 -11.80 0.14 -17.20
C ILE A 65 -10.44 0.85 -17.41
N PRO A 66 -10.00 1.10 -18.65
CA PRO A 66 -8.81 1.91 -18.91
C PRO A 66 -8.91 3.30 -18.28
N MET A 67 -7.79 3.82 -17.75
CA MET A 67 -7.77 5.11 -17.04
C MET A 67 -8.32 6.27 -17.89
N ARG A 68 -7.97 6.32 -19.18
CA ARG A 68 -8.53 7.32 -20.10
C ARG A 68 -10.06 7.27 -20.15
N GLU A 69 -10.62 6.08 -20.32
CA GLU A 69 -12.07 5.88 -20.45
C GLU A 69 -12.78 6.25 -19.14
N LEU A 70 -12.29 5.75 -18.01
CA LEU A 70 -12.86 6.07 -16.71
C LEU A 70 -12.85 7.58 -16.44
N PHE A 71 -11.70 8.25 -16.64
CA PHE A 71 -11.57 9.67 -16.31
C PHE A 71 -12.40 10.53 -17.26
N SER A 72 -12.51 10.13 -18.54
CA SER A 72 -13.36 10.80 -19.51
C SER A 72 -14.85 10.70 -19.13
N GLU A 73 -15.32 9.54 -18.66
CA GLU A 73 -16.70 9.36 -18.21
C GLU A 73 -17.00 10.09 -16.90
N LEU A 74 -16.10 10.04 -15.92
CA LEU A 74 -16.25 10.76 -14.65
C LEU A 74 -16.28 12.28 -14.84
N SER A 75 -15.56 12.78 -15.85
CA SER A 75 -15.46 14.22 -16.10
C SER A 75 -16.73 14.84 -16.69
N LYS A 76 -17.59 14.05 -17.36
CA LYS A 76 -18.84 14.56 -17.96
C LYS A 76 -19.75 15.29 -16.94
N PRO A 77 -20.09 14.70 -15.79
CA PRO A 77 -20.86 15.38 -14.74
C PRO A 77 -20.04 16.39 -13.93
N LEU A 78 -18.71 16.23 -13.85
CA LEU A 78 -17.86 16.99 -12.91
C LEU A 78 -17.25 18.26 -13.49
N LEU A 79 -17.08 18.36 -14.82
CA LEU A 79 -16.58 19.56 -15.48
C LEU A 79 -17.51 20.76 -15.31
N PRO A 80 -18.85 20.65 -15.47
CA PRO A 80 -19.77 21.78 -15.28
C PRO A 80 -19.73 22.38 -13.88
N VAL A 81 -19.40 21.57 -12.87
CA VAL A 81 -19.31 22.00 -11.46
C VAL A 81 -17.87 22.32 -11.03
N GLY A 82 -16.88 22.20 -11.93
CA GLY A 82 -15.48 22.50 -11.62
C GLY A 82 -14.82 21.54 -10.63
N ARG A 83 -15.31 20.29 -10.52
CA ARG A 83 -14.82 19.31 -9.52
C ARG A 83 -14.12 18.10 -10.12
N ALA A 84 -13.94 18.05 -11.44
CA ALA A 84 -13.26 16.94 -12.10
C ALA A 84 -11.82 16.79 -11.57
N GLY A 85 -11.06 17.90 -11.52
CA GLY A 85 -9.71 17.92 -10.95
C GLY A 85 -9.62 17.31 -9.54
N VAL A 86 -10.57 17.66 -8.65
CA VAL A 86 -10.60 17.21 -7.25
C VAL A 86 -10.80 15.70 -7.13
N LEU A 87 -11.77 15.12 -7.84
CA LEU A 87 -11.99 13.68 -7.75
C LEU A 87 -10.85 12.89 -8.38
N LEU A 88 -10.37 13.33 -9.55
CA LEU A 88 -9.31 12.63 -10.27
C LEU A 88 -7.99 12.69 -9.48
N SER A 89 -7.67 13.79 -8.81
CA SER A 89 -6.51 13.87 -7.93
C SER A 89 -6.60 12.90 -6.77
N GLU A 90 -7.74 12.81 -6.08
CA GLU A 90 -7.98 11.85 -5.00
C GLU A 90 -7.81 10.40 -5.47
N ILE A 91 -8.34 10.05 -6.66
CA ILE A 91 -8.15 8.72 -7.25
C ILE A 91 -6.66 8.44 -7.50
N LEU A 92 -5.93 9.39 -8.12
CA LEU A 92 -4.50 9.22 -8.40
C LEU A 92 -3.69 9.06 -7.11
N HIS A 93 -3.97 9.85 -6.08
CA HIS A 93 -3.30 9.71 -4.77
C HIS A 93 -3.58 8.36 -4.11
N LEU A 94 -4.81 7.85 -4.19
CA LEU A 94 -5.15 6.52 -3.70
C LEU A 94 -4.47 5.40 -4.49
N LEU A 95 -4.24 5.58 -5.79
CA LEU A 95 -3.45 4.65 -6.58
C LEU A 95 -1.98 4.70 -6.17
N CYS A 96 -1.42 5.89 -5.95
CA CYS A 96 -0.03 6.04 -5.53
C CYS A 96 0.23 5.26 -4.23
N LYS A 97 -0.71 5.28 -3.26
CA LYS A 97 -0.68 4.49 -2.02
C LYS A 97 -0.53 2.98 -2.23
N GLN A 98 -0.97 2.46 -3.37
CA GLN A 98 -0.93 1.03 -3.68
C GLN A 98 0.29 0.66 -4.54
N VAL A 99 0.81 1.60 -5.34
CA VAL A 99 1.87 1.32 -6.32
C VAL A 99 3.11 2.21 -6.16
N SER A 100 3.20 3.33 -6.86
CA SER A 100 4.29 4.34 -6.78
C SER A 100 3.85 5.56 -7.59
N HIS A 101 4.34 6.77 -7.26
CA HIS A 101 4.05 7.94 -8.08
C HIS A 101 4.57 7.76 -9.50
N ARG A 102 5.73 7.10 -9.65
CA ARG A 102 6.33 6.82 -10.96
C ARG A 102 5.41 5.97 -11.85
N LYS A 103 4.83 4.90 -11.32
CA LYS A 103 3.92 4.02 -12.08
C LYS A 103 2.61 4.71 -12.40
N VAL A 104 2.01 5.42 -11.45
CA VAL A 104 0.75 6.15 -11.69
C VAL A 104 0.98 7.27 -12.71
N GLY A 105 2.10 8.00 -12.61
CA GLY A 105 2.49 9.01 -13.60
C GLY A 105 2.76 8.43 -14.99
N ALA A 106 3.30 7.21 -15.09
CA ALA A 106 3.42 6.49 -16.36
C ALA A 106 2.04 6.12 -16.93
N LEU A 107 1.16 5.53 -16.12
CA LEU A 107 -0.22 5.18 -16.54
C LEU A 107 -1.01 6.41 -17.02
N TRP A 108 -0.88 7.54 -16.32
CA TRP A 108 -1.49 8.81 -16.72
C TRP A 108 -0.99 9.25 -18.10
N ARG A 109 0.33 9.24 -18.32
CA ARG A 109 0.95 9.66 -19.58
C ARG A 109 0.66 8.71 -20.74
N GLU A 110 0.71 7.40 -20.51
CA GLU A 110 0.33 6.36 -21.48
C GLU A 110 -1.14 6.46 -21.87
N SER A 111 -1.99 6.85 -20.90
CA SER A 111 -3.38 7.18 -21.15
C SER A 111 -3.56 8.48 -21.93
N GLY A 112 -2.50 9.25 -22.20
CA GLY A 112 -2.49 10.52 -22.94
C GLY A 112 -3.50 11.54 -22.43
N LEU A 113 -3.67 11.59 -21.11
CA LEU A 113 -4.52 12.53 -20.40
C LEU A 113 -3.78 13.85 -20.18
N ASN A 114 -4.52 14.97 -20.23
CA ASN A 114 -3.99 16.29 -19.91
C ASN A 114 -4.87 16.96 -18.86
N TRP A 115 -4.25 17.55 -17.84
CA TRP A 115 -4.98 18.27 -16.79
C TRP A 115 -5.77 19.47 -17.33
N SER A 116 -5.38 20.04 -18.48
CA SER A 116 -6.19 21.07 -19.16
C SER A 116 -7.59 20.60 -19.53
N ASP A 117 -7.79 19.28 -19.67
CA ASP A 117 -9.08 18.69 -20.05
C ASP A 117 -10.01 18.52 -18.83
N PHE A 118 -9.49 18.73 -17.61
CA PHE A 118 -10.17 18.43 -16.33
C PHE A 118 -10.26 19.62 -15.37
N LEU A 119 -9.63 20.74 -15.71
CA LEU A 119 -9.63 21.96 -14.90
C LEU A 119 -10.45 23.05 -15.57
N SER A 120 -10.95 23.96 -14.75
CA SER A 120 -11.69 25.12 -15.20
C SER A 120 -10.74 26.14 -15.84
N GLU A 121 -11.21 26.97 -16.77
CA GLU A 121 -10.35 28.01 -17.41
C GLU A 121 -9.77 29.03 -16.41
N ASP A 122 -10.43 29.18 -15.25
CA ASP A 122 -10.04 30.09 -14.17
C ASP A 122 -8.99 29.51 -13.20
N GLU A 123 -8.69 28.22 -13.28
CA GLU A 123 -7.73 27.55 -12.39
C GLU A 123 -6.31 27.60 -12.94
N ASP A 124 -5.34 28.00 -12.10
CA ASP A 124 -3.94 27.96 -12.50
C ASP A 124 -3.42 26.51 -12.50
N LEU A 125 -3.30 25.96 -13.71
CA LEU A 125 -2.78 24.62 -13.99
C LEU A 125 -1.44 24.34 -13.27
N GLN A 126 -0.54 25.31 -13.20
CA GLN A 126 0.77 25.10 -12.60
C GLN A 126 0.66 25.04 -11.07
N SER A 127 -0.12 25.92 -10.45
CA SER A 127 -0.40 25.83 -9.01
C SER A 127 -1.02 24.48 -8.65
N PHE A 128 -2.07 24.04 -9.36
CA PHE A 128 -2.79 22.79 -9.11
C PHE A 128 -1.86 21.57 -9.17
N ILE A 129 -0.97 21.53 -10.16
CA ILE A 129 -0.07 20.39 -10.30
C ILE A 129 1.10 20.46 -9.31
N SER A 130 1.61 21.66 -9.04
CA SER A 130 2.74 21.86 -8.14
C SER A 130 2.47 21.43 -6.71
N GLU A 131 1.21 21.47 -6.27
CA GLU A 131 0.88 21.16 -4.88
C GLU A 131 1.10 19.69 -4.57
N GLN A 132 0.64 18.73 -5.40
CA GLN A 132 0.86 17.29 -5.14
C GLN A 132 0.85 16.37 -6.38
N LEU A 133 0.69 16.87 -7.61
CA LEU A 133 0.50 16.04 -8.81
C LEU A 133 1.69 16.10 -9.79
N GLN A 134 2.85 16.60 -9.35
CA GLN A 134 4.04 16.77 -10.19
C GLN A 134 4.49 15.48 -10.89
N PHE A 135 4.17 14.32 -10.32
CA PHE A 135 4.45 13.02 -10.91
C PHE A 135 3.71 12.73 -12.23
N THR A 136 2.63 13.46 -12.54
CA THR A 136 1.93 13.33 -13.83
C THR A 136 2.63 14.11 -14.95
N GLN A 137 3.43 15.12 -14.61
CA GLN A 137 4.21 15.93 -15.57
C GLN A 137 5.64 15.43 -15.77
N SER A 138 6.20 14.77 -14.75
CA SER A 138 7.61 14.42 -14.73
C SER A 138 7.94 13.38 -15.78
N ASP A 139 8.58 13.80 -16.86
CA ASP A 139 9.56 12.96 -17.53
C ASP A 139 10.70 12.75 -16.54
N SER A 140 10.76 11.57 -15.91
CA SER A 140 12.07 11.03 -15.62
C SER A 140 12.78 10.97 -16.97
N SER A 141 13.62 11.96 -17.25
CA SER A 141 14.52 12.00 -18.38
C SER A 141 15.45 10.80 -18.29
N SER A 142 14.94 9.67 -18.75
CA SER A 142 15.66 8.48 -19.15
C SER A 142 15.04 8.10 -20.48
N SER A 143 15.61 8.64 -21.56
CA SER A 143 15.47 8.11 -22.90
C SER A 143 15.57 6.57 -22.88
N PRO A 144 14.95 5.85 -23.85
CA PRO A 144 15.11 4.41 -23.99
C PRO A 144 16.50 4.11 -24.57
N SER A 145 17.52 4.26 -23.74
CA SER A 145 18.87 3.78 -24.00
C SER A 145 19.28 3.04 -22.76
N SER A 146 18.97 1.73 -22.70
CA SER A 146 19.25 0.83 -21.58
C SER A 146 20.50 1.24 -20.79
N PRO A 147 20.36 1.90 -19.63
CA PRO A 147 21.39 1.87 -18.62
C PRO A 147 20.99 0.71 -17.70
N SER A 148 21.95 -0.11 -17.28
CA SER A 148 21.74 -0.96 -16.10
C SER A 148 21.08 -0.10 -15.02
N LYS A 149 19.91 -0.52 -14.55
CA LYS A 149 19.18 0.14 -13.46
C LYS A 149 20.18 0.44 -12.33
N PRO A 150 20.14 1.61 -11.68
CA PRO A 150 21.06 1.89 -10.58
C PRO A 150 20.96 0.75 -9.58
N SER A 151 22.11 0.15 -9.26
CA SER A 151 22.21 -0.93 -8.27
C SER A 151 22.96 -0.32 -7.10
N LEU A 152 22.26 -0.12 -5.98
CA LEU A 152 22.90 0.42 -4.78
C LEU A 152 23.93 -0.58 -4.25
N PRO A 153 25.08 -0.13 -3.75
CA PRO A 153 26.02 -1.02 -3.09
C PRO A 153 25.34 -1.70 -1.87
N PRO A 154 25.47 -3.03 -1.70
CA PRO A 154 24.82 -3.78 -0.62
C PRO A 154 25.06 -3.20 0.78
N GLU A 155 26.24 -2.63 1.02
CA GLU A 155 26.66 -2.06 2.30
C GLU A 155 25.86 -0.79 2.67
N GLU A 156 25.38 -0.04 1.68
CA GLU A 156 24.62 1.20 1.91
C GLU A 156 23.12 0.95 1.99
N LEU A 157 22.63 -0.19 1.48
CA LEU A 157 21.19 -0.48 1.37
C LEU A 157 20.47 -0.35 2.72
N HIS A 158 21.04 -0.95 3.76
CA HIS A 158 20.45 -0.91 5.11
C HIS A 158 20.40 0.52 5.65
N THR A 159 21.51 1.25 5.55
CA THR A 159 21.62 2.63 6.03
C THR A 159 20.67 3.57 5.29
N GLN A 160 20.56 3.44 3.96
CA GLN A 160 19.67 4.29 3.17
C GLN A 160 18.19 3.97 3.44
N LEU A 161 17.81 2.69 3.56
CA LEU A 161 16.44 2.33 3.97
C LEU A 161 16.11 2.82 5.38
N GLU A 162 17.04 2.71 6.31
CA GLU A 162 16.83 3.23 7.67
C GLU A 162 16.65 4.75 7.65
N ASN A 163 17.52 5.49 6.96
CA ASN A 163 17.36 6.95 6.83
C ASN A 163 16.02 7.32 6.19
N LEU A 164 15.63 6.63 5.12
CA LEU A 164 14.38 6.86 4.42
C LEU A 164 13.15 6.67 5.33
N LEU A 165 13.13 5.59 6.13
CA LEU A 165 11.99 5.24 6.99
C LEU A 165 11.99 5.97 8.34
N LEU A 166 13.16 6.21 8.96
CA LEU A 166 13.31 6.72 10.33
C LEU A 166 13.67 8.21 10.39
N VAL A 167 14.42 8.73 9.41
CA VAL A 167 14.93 10.12 9.41
C VAL A 167 14.06 10.98 8.52
N ASP A 168 13.92 10.59 7.25
CA ASP A 168 13.14 11.33 6.26
C ASP A 168 11.63 11.13 6.46
N MET A 169 11.24 10.11 7.24
CA MET A 169 9.85 9.74 7.53
C MET A 169 9.01 9.59 6.25
N ALA A 170 9.64 9.05 5.20
CA ALA A 170 9.09 8.96 3.86
C ALA A 170 7.71 8.30 3.84
N THR A 171 6.81 8.76 2.98
CA THR A 171 5.49 8.13 2.79
C THR A 171 5.64 6.78 2.08
N ASP A 172 4.58 5.96 2.09
CA ASP A 172 4.61 4.62 1.46
C ASP A 172 4.96 4.73 -0.02
N GLU A 173 4.43 5.75 -0.69
CA GLU A 173 4.67 6.05 -2.10
C GLU A 173 6.11 6.48 -2.36
N GLN A 174 6.67 7.33 -1.49
CA GLN A 174 8.08 7.75 -1.59
C GLN A 174 9.03 6.56 -1.40
N ILE A 175 8.69 5.62 -0.51
CA ILE A 175 9.45 4.37 -0.34
C ILE A 175 9.39 3.55 -1.63
N PHE A 176 8.22 3.42 -2.24
CA PHE A 176 8.08 2.72 -3.51
C PHE A 176 8.86 3.37 -4.65
N ASP A 177 8.79 4.69 -4.77
CA ASP A 177 9.53 5.45 -5.77
C ASP A 177 11.04 5.28 -5.59
N TRP A 178 11.51 5.36 -4.34
CA TRP A 178 12.92 5.17 -4.01
C TRP A 178 13.41 3.76 -4.36
N VAL A 179 12.64 2.71 -4.01
CA VAL A 179 13.01 1.33 -4.36
C VAL A 179 13.05 1.14 -5.87
N GLU A 180 12.07 1.67 -6.60
CA GLU A 180 12.02 1.55 -8.06
C GLU A 180 13.11 2.34 -8.77
N ALA A 181 13.57 3.45 -8.18
CA ALA A 181 14.65 4.27 -8.71
C ALA A 181 16.05 3.71 -8.42
N ASN A 182 16.24 3.07 -7.26
CA ASN A 182 17.57 2.75 -6.74
C ASN A 182 17.92 1.26 -6.68
N LEU A 183 16.94 0.36 -6.84
CA LEU A 183 17.16 -1.09 -6.75
C LEU A 183 16.70 -1.81 -8.02
N ASP A 184 17.48 -2.81 -8.44
CA ASP A 184 17.09 -3.74 -9.50
C ASP A 184 16.24 -4.91 -8.98
N GLU A 185 15.66 -5.71 -9.89
CA GLU A 185 14.80 -6.84 -9.53
C GLU A 185 15.52 -7.91 -8.70
N SER A 186 16.83 -8.08 -8.91
CA SER A 186 17.64 -9.04 -8.16
C SER A 186 17.84 -8.56 -6.72
N GLN A 187 18.06 -7.26 -6.53
CA GLN A 187 18.18 -6.64 -5.20
C GLN A 187 16.84 -6.62 -4.46
N ILE A 188 15.74 -6.29 -5.13
CA ILE A 188 14.38 -6.33 -4.56
C ILE A 188 14.01 -7.74 -4.10
N SER A 189 14.58 -8.77 -4.74
CA SER A 189 14.36 -10.18 -4.39
C SER A 189 15.39 -10.74 -3.41
N SER A 190 16.41 -9.94 -3.05
CA SER A 190 17.49 -10.39 -2.18
C SER A 190 17.04 -10.46 -0.72
N SER A 191 17.58 -11.44 0.02
CA SER A 191 17.40 -11.52 1.47
C SER A 191 17.89 -10.27 2.19
N LEU A 192 18.95 -9.62 1.68
CA LEU A 192 19.49 -8.40 2.25
C LEU A 192 18.45 -7.27 2.26
N PHE A 193 17.81 -7.01 1.12
CA PHE A 193 16.77 -5.98 1.01
C PHE A 193 15.58 -6.29 1.90
N LEU A 194 15.06 -7.52 1.81
CA LEU A 194 13.88 -7.95 2.55
C LEU A 194 14.11 -7.86 4.06
N ARG A 195 15.28 -8.32 4.53
CA ARG A 195 15.64 -8.23 5.95
C ARG A 195 15.82 -6.78 6.41
N ALA A 196 16.47 -5.94 5.60
CA ALA A 196 16.67 -4.52 5.92
C ALA A 196 15.32 -3.77 5.99
N LEU A 197 14.44 -3.98 5.02
CA LEU A 197 13.11 -3.39 4.99
C LEU A 197 12.28 -3.80 6.22
N MET A 198 12.22 -5.10 6.52
CA MET A 198 11.50 -5.60 7.70
C MET A 198 12.05 -5.01 9.00
N THR A 199 13.38 -4.94 9.12
CA THR A 199 14.06 -4.36 10.29
C THR A 199 13.71 -2.89 10.46
N ALA A 200 13.79 -2.09 9.39
CA ALA A 200 13.47 -0.66 9.43
C ALA A 200 11.98 -0.42 9.77
N VAL A 201 11.06 -1.17 9.16
CA VAL A 201 9.62 -1.10 9.46
C VAL A 201 9.33 -1.49 10.91
N CYS A 202 9.99 -2.53 11.43
CA CYS A 202 9.82 -2.91 12.83
C CYS A 202 10.43 -1.88 13.79
N LYS A 203 11.53 -1.22 13.44
CA LYS A 203 12.13 -0.15 14.27
C LYS A 203 11.23 1.08 14.42
N ILE A 204 10.56 1.53 13.37
CA ILE A 204 9.58 2.65 13.44
C ILE A 204 8.28 2.29 14.18
N SER A 205 8.01 0.98 14.24
CA SER A 205 6.82 0.34 14.80
C SER A 205 7.05 -0.09 16.25
N THR A 206 8.32 -0.26 16.64
CA THR A 206 8.71 -0.43 18.04
C THR A 206 8.16 0.76 18.79
N PRO A 207 7.26 0.54 19.76
CA PRO A 207 6.73 1.64 20.54
C PRO A 207 7.89 2.42 21.12
N SER A 208 7.80 3.74 21.16
CA SER A 208 8.63 4.54 22.06
C SER A 208 8.25 4.24 23.51
N LEU A 209 8.35 2.98 23.95
CA LEU A 209 7.99 2.40 25.25
C LEU A 209 6.63 2.77 25.88
N TYR A 210 5.82 3.65 25.30
CA TYR A 210 4.70 4.28 25.99
C TYR A 210 3.66 4.81 24.99
N TYR A 211 2.46 4.21 25.03
CA TYR A 211 1.16 4.70 24.55
C TYR A 211 0.97 5.01 23.06
N SER A 212 0.18 4.18 22.36
CA SER A 212 -0.80 4.61 21.34
C SER A 212 -1.69 3.45 20.91
N ASP A 213 -3.01 3.66 20.85
CA ASP A 213 -4.09 2.75 20.39
C ASP A 213 -4.05 2.48 18.86
N HIS A 214 -2.88 2.51 18.24
CA HIS A 214 -2.72 2.29 16.80
C HIS A 214 -2.07 0.93 16.55
N SER A 215 -2.43 0.28 15.43
CA SER A 215 -1.79 -0.96 14.98
C SER A 215 -0.28 -0.82 15.17
N PRO A 216 0.37 -1.73 15.92
CA PRO A 216 1.76 -1.56 16.27
C PRO A 216 2.64 -1.61 15.03
N LEU A 217 2.17 -2.21 13.93
CA LEU A 217 2.89 -2.32 12.68
C LEU A 217 2.49 -1.21 11.70
N LYS A 218 3.40 -0.27 11.46
CA LYS A 218 3.25 0.75 10.42
C LYS A 218 3.63 0.19 9.05
N ARG A 219 3.23 0.89 7.97
CA ARG A 219 3.65 0.61 6.58
C ARG A 219 3.15 -0.72 6.00
N LEU A 220 1.94 -1.15 6.39
CA LEU A 220 1.31 -2.36 5.84
C LEU A 220 1.31 -2.43 4.30
N PRO A 221 0.99 -1.35 3.55
CA PRO A 221 1.06 -1.40 2.08
C PRO A 221 2.45 -1.75 1.56
N VAL A 222 3.49 -1.25 2.20
CA VAL A 222 4.89 -1.55 1.85
C VAL A 222 5.20 -3.01 2.12
N LEU A 223 4.82 -3.52 3.29
CA LEU A 223 5.04 -4.92 3.64
C LEU A 223 4.30 -5.85 2.66
N HIS A 224 3.03 -5.58 2.35
CA HIS A 224 2.28 -6.38 1.40
C HIS A 224 2.93 -6.42 0.01
N LYS A 225 3.44 -5.28 -0.49
CA LYS A 225 4.08 -5.22 -1.82
C LYS A 225 5.29 -6.14 -1.93
N TYR A 226 6.07 -6.29 -0.86
CA TYR A 226 7.34 -7.01 -0.91
C TYR A 226 7.29 -8.43 -0.30
N PHE A 227 6.28 -8.77 0.51
CA PHE A 227 6.21 -10.06 1.21
C PHE A 227 4.99 -10.95 0.87
N ASN A 228 3.82 -10.39 0.52
CA ASN A 228 2.55 -11.16 0.53
C ASN A 228 2.51 -12.34 -0.47
N ALA A 229 3.33 -12.35 -1.52
CA ALA A 229 3.23 -13.33 -2.61
C ALA A 229 4.21 -14.52 -2.53
N ASP A 230 5.09 -14.59 -1.52
CA ASP A 230 6.21 -15.55 -1.54
C ASP A 230 6.65 -15.97 -0.13
N THR A 231 6.43 -17.24 0.21
CA THR A 231 6.79 -17.83 1.50
C THR A 231 8.27 -17.65 1.84
N GLU A 232 9.19 -17.73 0.86
CA GLU A 232 10.62 -17.52 1.15
C GLU A 232 10.90 -16.08 1.57
N ARG A 233 10.21 -15.10 0.96
CA ARG A 233 10.33 -13.69 1.34
C ARG A 233 9.77 -13.45 2.73
N GLN A 234 8.61 -14.02 3.02
CA GLN A 234 7.98 -13.97 4.34
C GLN A 234 8.92 -14.58 5.40
N LEU A 235 9.58 -15.68 5.08
CA LEU A 235 10.55 -16.32 5.95
C LEU A 235 11.77 -15.41 6.21
N GLN A 236 12.26 -14.67 5.21
CA GLN A 236 13.30 -13.64 5.42
C GLN A 236 12.83 -12.54 6.38
N ALA A 237 11.56 -12.14 6.32
CA ALA A 237 10.99 -11.17 7.26
C ALA A 237 11.02 -11.70 8.71
N LEU A 238 10.64 -12.96 8.92
CA LEU A 238 10.65 -13.58 10.25
C LEU A 238 12.07 -13.74 10.82
N TYR A 239 13.06 -14.05 9.98
CA TYR A 239 14.47 -14.07 10.40
C TYR A 239 14.99 -12.68 10.77
N ALA A 240 14.65 -11.65 9.99
CA ALA A 240 15.01 -10.27 10.31
C ALA A 240 14.39 -9.82 11.63
N LEU A 241 13.12 -10.13 11.86
CA LEU A 241 12.42 -9.81 13.09
C LEU A 241 13.05 -10.54 14.29
N GLN A 242 13.38 -11.83 14.17
CA GLN A 242 14.11 -12.57 15.21
C GLN A 242 15.43 -11.89 15.54
N ALA A 243 16.24 -11.54 14.52
CA ALA A 243 17.51 -10.86 14.72
C ALA A 243 17.33 -9.51 15.42
N LEU A 244 16.34 -8.71 15.01
CA LEU A 244 16.01 -7.44 15.65
C LEU A 244 15.67 -7.62 17.14
N ILE A 245 14.81 -8.58 17.48
CA ILE A 245 14.44 -8.85 18.88
C ILE A 245 15.66 -9.25 19.72
N VAL A 246 16.61 -10.00 19.15
CA VAL A 246 17.88 -10.30 19.80
C VAL A 246 18.70 -9.04 20.03
N THR A 247 18.79 -8.13 19.05
CA THR A 247 19.53 -6.86 19.22
C THR A 247 18.91 -5.91 20.26
N LEU A 248 17.60 -6.03 20.50
CA LEU A 248 16.88 -5.25 21.51
C LEU A 248 16.93 -5.87 22.91
N ASP A 249 17.75 -6.91 23.12
CA ASP A 249 17.85 -7.66 24.37
C ASP A 249 16.52 -8.33 24.80
N GLN A 250 15.77 -8.81 23.81
CA GLN A 250 14.59 -9.66 23.98
C GLN A 250 13.50 -9.08 24.89
N PRO A 251 12.97 -7.89 24.55
CA PRO A 251 11.90 -7.27 25.33
C PRO A 251 10.68 -8.19 25.40
N PRO A 252 10.03 -8.31 26.58
CA PRO A 252 8.91 -9.20 26.78
C PRO A 252 7.75 -8.83 25.85
N ASN A 253 7.08 -9.84 25.31
CA ASN A 253 5.90 -9.73 24.43
C ASN A 253 6.09 -9.00 23.09
N LEU A 254 7.24 -8.39 22.80
CA LEU A 254 7.42 -7.63 21.56
C LEU A 254 7.37 -8.52 20.31
N LEU A 255 8.07 -9.67 20.33
CA LEU A 255 8.04 -10.61 19.21
C LEU A 255 6.63 -11.17 18.97
N ARG A 256 5.93 -11.49 20.06
CA ARG A 256 4.55 -12.00 20.03
C ARG A 256 3.61 -10.97 19.39
N MET A 257 3.67 -9.72 19.84
CA MET A 257 2.89 -8.62 19.29
C MET A 257 3.12 -8.45 17.78
N PHE A 258 4.38 -8.52 17.32
CA PHE A 258 4.65 -8.48 15.88
C PHE A 258 4.10 -9.68 15.13
N PHE A 259 4.19 -10.89 15.68
CA PHE A 259 3.62 -12.10 15.05
C PHE A 259 2.11 -12.00 14.91
N ASP A 260 1.40 -11.59 15.97
CA ASP A 260 -0.05 -11.40 15.94
C ASP A 260 -0.43 -10.41 14.82
N CYS A 261 0.22 -9.24 14.75
CA CYS A 261 -0.12 -8.24 13.73
C CYS A 261 0.28 -8.65 12.30
N LEU A 262 1.39 -9.36 12.12
CA LEU A 262 1.79 -9.84 10.80
C LEU A 262 0.85 -10.92 10.27
N TYR A 263 0.26 -11.70 11.17
CA TYR A 263 -0.77 -12.69 10.86
C TYR A 263 -2.12 -12.02 10.58
N ASP A 264 -2.61 -11.19 11.51
CA ASP A 264 -3.93 -10.53 11.41
C ASP A 264 -4.06 -9.63 10.18
N GLU A 265 -2.95 -9.03 9.74
CA GLU A 265 -2.90 -8.16 8.56
C GLU A 265 -2.48 -8.89 7.29
N ASP A 266 -2.53 -10.23 7.23
CA ASP A 266 -2.22 -11.04 6.03
C ASP A 266 -0.86 -10.71 5.38
N VAL A 267 0.17 -10.39 6.18
CA VAL A 267 1.53 -10.13 5.68
C VAL A 267 2.35 -11.42 5.61
N ILE A 268 2.17 -12.30 6.60
CA ILE A 268 2.90 -13.57 6.75
C ILE A 268 1.88 -14.71 6.86
N SER A 269 2.02 -15.71 5.99
CA SER A 269 1.18 -16.91 5.99
C SER A 269 1.51 -17.88 7.12
N GLU A 270 0.55 -18.76 7.44
CA GLU A 270 0.73 -19.88 8.38
C GLU A 270 1.91 -20.78 7.99
N ASP A 271 2.02 -21.11 6.71
CA ASP A 271 3.13 -21.90 6.17
C ASP A 271 4.49 -21.23 6.47
N ALA A 272 4.61 -19.91 6.27
CA ALA A 272 5.84 -19.19 6.59
C ALA A 272 6.16 -19.24 8.10
N PHE A 273 5.16 -19.13 8.98
CA PHE A 273 5.35 -19.25 10.43
C PHE A 273 5.81 -20.66 10.82
N TYR A 274 5.18 -21.72 10.30
CA TYR A 274 5.57 -23.11 10.59
C TYR A 274 6.96 -23.45 10.03
N ARG A 275 7.29 -22.94 8.83
CA ARG A 275 8.64 -23.10 8.25
C ARG A 275 9.70 -22.36 9.05
N TRP A 276 9.38 -21.18 9.57
CA TRP A 276 10.25 -20.49 10.52
C TRP A 276 10.41 -21.33 11.79
N GLU A 277 9.32 -21.80 12.40
CA GLU A 277 9.33 -22.58 13.65
C GLU A 277 10.23 -23.81 13.55
N THR A 278 10.09 -24.57 12.46
CA THR A 278 10.79 -25.84 12.22
C THR A 278 12.18 -25.67 11.58
N SER A 279 12.58 -24.44 11.24
CA SER A 279 13.84 -24.16 10.57
C SER A 279 15.06 -24.62 11.38
N LYS A 280 15.93 -25.38 10.70
CA LYS A 280 17.20 -25.89 11.23
C LYS A 280 18.42 -25.25 10.57
N ASP A 281 18.23 -24.16 9.83
CA ASP A 281 19.33 -23.44 9.19
C ASP A 281 20.31 -22.95 10.28
N PRO A 282 21.59 -23.36 10.25
CA PRO A 282 22.59 -22.91 11.22
C PRO A 282 22.75 -21.39 11.31
N ALA A 283 22.54 -20.67 10.21
CA ALA A 283 22.65 -19.22 10.16
C ALA A 283 21.55 -18.52 10.99
N GLU A 284 20.41 -19.18 11.17
CA GLU A 284 19.19 -18.59 11.75
C GLU A 284 18.92 -19.09 13.18
N GLN A 285 19.88 -19.80 13.80
CA GLN A 285 19.72 -20.33 15.16
C GLN A 285 20.00 -19.30 16.27
N GLN A 286 20.63 -18.18 15.95
CA GLN A 286 20.95 -17.16 16.95
C GLN A 286 19.67 -16.56 17.56
N GLY A 287 19.51 -16.74 18.88
CA GLY A 287 18.32 -16.27 19.61
C GLY A 287 17.04 -17.06 19.36
N LYS A 288 17.05 -18.04 18.44
CA LYS A 288 15.89 -18.84 18.03
C LYS A 288 15.19 -19.51 19.20
N GLY A 289 15.94 -20.13 20.11
CA GLY A 289 15.36 -20.86 21.25
C GLY A 289 14.58 -19.96 22.21
N ILE A 290 14.99 -18.71 22.39
CA ILE A 290 14.27 -17.76 23.25
C ILE A 290 13.09 -17.15 22.50
N ALA A 291 13.27 -16.85 21.20
CA ALA A 291 12.17 -16.45 20.32
C ALA A 291 11.04 -17.49 20.31
N LEU A 292 11.34 -18.78 20.11
CA LEU A 292 10.34 -19.87 20.16
C LEU A 292 9.58 -19.91 21.49
N LYS A 293 10.27 -19.73 22.61
CA LYS A 293 9.64 -19.69 23.94
C LYS A 293 8.68 -18.51 24.09
N SER A 294 9.00 -17.34 23.52
CA SER A 294 8.14 -16.16 23.65
C SER A 294 6.90 -16.20 22.76
N VAL A 295 6.92 -16.96 21.67
CA VAL A 295 5.77 -17.13 20.75
C VAL A 295 5.10 -18.49 20.85
N THR A 296 5.40 -19.31 21.86
CA THR A 296 4.81 -20.65 22.01
C THR A 296 3.27 -20.60 22.02
N ALA A 297 2.69 -19.64 22.74
CA ALA A 297 1.23 -19.47 22.79
C ALA A 297 0.60 -19.06 21.45
N PHE A 298 1.36 -18.40 20.56
CA PHE A 298 0.88 -18.07 19.21
C PHE A 298 0.74 -19.35 18.38
N PHE A 299 1.76 -20.22 18.39
CA PHE A 299 1.73 -21.49 17.65
C PHE A 299 0.76 -22.52 18.24
N THR A 300 0.49 -22.50 19.54
CA THR A 300 -0.59 -23.31 20.12
C THR A 300 -1.93 -22.90 19.53
N TRP A 301 -2.23 -21.59 19.57
CA TRP A 301 -3.46 -21.06 19.00
C TRP A 301 -3.59 -21.32 17.49
N LEU A 302 -2.50 -21.18 16.73
CA LEU A 302 -2.50 -21.39 15.27
C LEU A 302 -2.93 -22.82 14.90
N ARG A 303 -2.44 -23.82 15.64
CA ARG A 303 -2.81 -25.23 15.43
C ARG A 303 -4.23 -25.55 15.88
N GLU A 304 -4.68 -24.96 16.99
CA GLU A 304 -6.06 -25.14 17.48
C GLU A 304 -7.09 -24.61 16.46
N ALA A 305 -6.80 -23.45 15.84
CA ALA A 305 -7.64 -22.89 14.79
C ALA A 305 -7.66 -23.76 13.51
N GLU A 306 -6.54 -24.39 13.16
CA GLU A 306 -6.42 -25.32 12.02
C GLU A 306 -7.30 -26.57 12.25
N GLU A 307 -7.18 -27.21 13.42
CA GLU A 307 -7.96 -28.41 13.80
C GLU A 307 -9.48 -28.14 13.81
N GLU A 308 -9.93 -26.97 14.26
CA GLU A 308 -11.36 -26.58 14.25
C GLU A 308 -11.92 -26.30 12.84
N SER A 309 -11.05 -25.99 11.87
CA SER A 309 -11.42 -25.71 10.49
C SER A 309 -11.56 -26.97 9.62
N GLU A 310 -10.82 -28.04 9.94
CA GLU A 310 -10.88 -29.33 9.24
C GLU A 310 -12.10 -30.18 9.66
N ASP A 311 -12.65 -29.95 10.85
CA ASP A 311 -13.80 -30.65 11.42
C ASP A 311 -15.18 -30.05 11.05
N ASN A 312 -15.23 -29.01 10.20
CA ASN A 312 -16.45 -28.33 9.70
C ASN A 312 -16.67 -28.49 8.19
#